data_AF-A0A914N6M0-F1
#
_entry.id   AF-A0A914N6M0-F1
#
_cell.length_a   1.000
_cell.length_b   1.000
_cell.length_c   1.000
_cell.angle_alpha   90.00
_cell.angle_beta   90.00
_cell.angle_gamma   90.00
#
_symmetry.space_group_name_H-M   'P 1'
#
loop_
_entity.id
_entity.type
_entity.pdbx_description
1 polymer ?
#
loop_
_entity_poly.entity_id
_entity_poly.type
_entity_poly.pdbx_seq_one_letter_code
_entity_poly.pdbx_strand_id
1 'polypeptide(L)'
;MGTLSSPVLRGYTCGLWTLFHVLTVNGYRNGQKDNSFDPLRLLLAIRDWVLSFFACDHCRVHFRKMTTKTARIETSINREEDVFLYLWKAHNLVNSRLHGRETEDPKFPKYQFPPHFLCQDCRREINREFDEDKIKNFLLLYYSDIRPIGRKGVEDEENEDIEDKLD
;
A
#
# COMPACT_ATOMS: atom_id res chain seq x y z
N MET A 1 15.81 0.99 -4.44
CA MET A 1 15.22 2.29 -4.03
C MET A 1 15.61 3.33 -5.07
N GLY A 2 14.71 3.71 -5.97
CA GLY A 2 14.97 4.81 -6.89
C GLY A 2 15.15 6.13 -6.13
N THR A 3 16.09 6.97 -6.56
CA THR A 3 16.34 8.27 -5.93
C THR A 3 15.14 9.18 -6.12
N LEU A 4 14.65 9.77 -5.01
CA LEU A 4 13.61 10.80 -5.03
C LEU A 4 14.01 11.92 -6.00
N SER A 5 13.05 12.54 -6.68
CA SER A 5 13.38 13.74 -7.47
C SER A 5 13.72 14.93 -6.58
N SER A 6 13.23 14.96 -5.34
CA SER A 6 13.53 15.97 -4.34
C SER A 6 13.42 15.41 -2.91
N PRO A 7 14.27 15.86 -1.94
CA PRO A 7 14.23 15.40 -0.55
C PRO A 7 12.90 15.68 0.17
N VAL A 8 12.15 16.69 -0.29
CA VAL A 8 10.85 17.07 0.28
C VAL A 8 9.69 16.23 -0.26
N LEU A 9 9.92 15.41 -1.30
CA LEU A 9 8.91 14.58 -1.92
C LEU A 9 8.99 13.14 -1.38
N ARG A 10 7.82 12.55 -1.10
CA ARG A 10 7.68 11.19 -0.54
C ARG A 10 8.28 11.04 0.88
N GLY A 11 9.41 10.34 1.02
CA GLY A 11 10.08 10.04 2.28
C GLY A 11 9.18 9.43 3.34
N TYR A 12 9.07 10.13 4.48
CA TYR A 12 8.28 9.75 5.65
C TYR A 12 6.84 9.31 5.31
N THR A 13 6.15 10.06 4.45
CA THR A 13 4.75 9.76 4.12
C THR A 13 4.60 8.45 3.35
N CYS A 14 5.55 8.12 2.48
CA CYS A 14 5.58 6.85 1.77
C CYS A 14 5.88 5.70 2.75
N GLY A 15 6.87 5.88 3.63
CA GLY A 15 7.21 4.88 4.65
C GLY A 15 6.04 4.59 5.59
N LEU A 16 5.29 5.62 5.97
CA LEU A 16 4.12 5.49 6.84
C LEU A 16 2.98 4.70 6.18
N TRP A 17 2.66 4.99 4.92
CA TRP A 17 1.69 4.18 4.18
C TRP A 17 2.13 2.73 4.06
N THR A 18 3.40 2.48 3.73
CA THR A 18 3.96 1.13 3.67
C THR A 18 3.82 0.43 5.01
N LEU A 19 4.16 1.08 6.13
CA LEU A 19 4.01 0.53 7.48
C LEU A 19 2.56 0.15 7.77
N PHE A 20 1.60 1.02 7.48
CA PHE A 20 0.19 0.71 7.71
C PHE A 20 -0.30 -0.49 6.89
N HIS A 21 0.10 -0.58 5.62
CA HIS A 21 -0.21 -1.75 4.80
C HIS A 21 0.38 -3.03 5.37
N VAL A 22 1.66 -3.01 5.78
CA VAL A 22 2.31 -4.13 6.47
C VAL A 22 1.56 -4.53 7.73
N LEU A 23 1.16 -3.56 8.57
CA LEU A 23 0.42 -3.82 9.80
C LEU A 23 -0.93 -4.48 9.52
N THR A 24 -1.68 -4.00 8.52
CA THR A 24 -2.98 -4.61 8.18
C THR A 24 -2.84 -6.04 7.66
N VAL A 25 -1.88 -6.31 6.78
CA VAL A 25 -1.64 -7.65 6.21
C VAL A 25 -1.12 -8.62 7.27
N ASN A 26 -0.14 -8.21 8.08
CA ASN A 26 0.40 -9.07 9.13
C ASN A 26 -0.58 -9.26 10.29
N GLY A 27 -1.35 -8.23 10.64
CA GLY A 27 -2.44 -8.33 11.61
C GLY A 27 -3.45 -9.40 11.19
N TYR A 28 -3.92 -9.35 9.94
CA TYR A 28 -4.78 -10.38 9.38
C TYR A 28 -4.14 -11.78 9.46
N ARG A 29 -2.94 -11.96 8.87
CA ARG A 29 -2.27 -13.27 8.79
C ARG A 29 -1.99 -13.91 10.16
N ASN A 30 -1.58 -13.11 11.14
CA ASN A 30 -1.27 -13.62 12.47
C ASN A 30 -2.53 -13.86 13.29
N GLY A 31 -3.53 -12.98 13.18
CA GLY A 31 -4.80 -13.12 13.87
C GLY A 31 -5.62 -14.33 13.39
N GLN A 32 -5.43 -14.78 12.14
CA GLN A 32 -5.98 -16.07 11.68
C GLN A 32 -5.48 -17.28 12.49
N LYS A 33 -4.31 -17.17 13.14
CA LYS A 33 -3.71 -18.29 13.89
C LYS A 33 -4.26 -18.41 15.30
N ASP A 34 -4.77 -17.32 15.88
CA ASP A 34 -5.19 -17.24 17.27
C ASP A 34 -6.68 -16.88 17.46
N ASN A 35 -7.43 -16.69 16.37
CA ASN A 35 -8.85 -16.31 16.36
C ASN A 35 -9.18 -15.04 17.18
N SER A 36 -8.21 -14.16 17.41
CA SER A 36 -8.38 -12.93 18.19
C SER A 36 -8.43 -11.66 17.33
N PHE A 37 -8.47 -11.81 16.01
CA PHE A 37 -8.32 -10.70 15.08
C PHE A 37 -9.51 -9.75 15.09
N ASP A 38 -9.26 -8.48 15.43
CA ASP A 38 -10.23 -7.40 15.31
C ASP A 38 -9.81 -6.43 14.19
N PRO A 39 -10.34 -6.61 12.96
CA PRO A 39 -9.99 -5.76 11.82
C PRO A 39 -10.41 -4.31 12.01
N LEU A 40 -11.54 -4.07 12.70
CA LEU A 40 -12.07 -2.73 12.94
C LEU A 40 -11.14 -1.98 13.88
N ARG A 41 -10.76 -2.57 15.01
CA ARG A 41 -9.87 -1.94 15.99
C ARG A 41 -8.52 -1.58 15.39
N LEU A 42 -7.96 -2.42 14.52
CA LEU A 42 -6.69 -2.14 13.85
C LEU A 42 -6.79 -0.88 12.97
N LEU A 43 -7.83 -0.76 12.14
CA LEU A 43 -8.03 0.41 11.29
C LEU A 43 -8.35 1.68 12.09
N LEU A 44 -9.11 1.56 13.18
CA LEU A 44 -9.39 2.68 14.08
C LEU A 44 -8.09 3.17 14.75
N ALA A 45 -7.21 2.28 15.17
CA ALA A 45 -5.90 2.65 15.72
C ALA A 45 -5.04 3.41 14.70
N ILE A 46 -5.01 2.96 13.43
CA ILE A 46 -4.33 3.69 12.35
C ILE A 46 -4.95 5.08 12.17
N ARG A 47 -6.29 5.16 12.12
CA ARG A 47 -6.97 6.45 11.98
C ARG A 47 -6.63 7.40 13.12
N ASP A 48 -6.73 6.95 14.35
CA ASP A 48 -6.55 7.79 15.52
C ASP A 48 -5.08 8.21 15.67
N TRP A 49 -4.14 7.35 15.28
CA TRP A 49 -2.74 7.71 15.19
C TRP A 49 -2.51 8.82 14.16
N VAL A 50 -3.07 8.70 12.94
CA VAL A 50 -2.95 9.74 11.90
C VAL A 50 -3.58 11.04 12.38
N LEU A 51 -4.76 10.95 12.99
CA LEU A 51 -5.47 12.12 13.49
C LEU A 51 -4.78 12.79 14.68
N SER A 52 -3.89 12.11 15.40
CA SER A 52 -3.22 12.66 16.57
C SER A 52 -1.79 13.11 16.29
N PHE A 53 -1.03 12.36 15.51
CA PHE A 53 0.43 12.51 15.40
C PHE A 53 0.93 12.93 14.01
N PHE A 54 0.12 12.81 12.96
CA PHE A 54 0.60 13.12 11.62
C PHE A 54 0.78 14.62 11.40
N ALA A 55 2.00 15.08 11.10
CA ALA A 55 2.33 16.51 11.13
C ALA A 55 1.52 17.40 10.16
N CYS A 56 1.06 16.86 9.02
CA CYS A 56 0.36 17.65 8.02
C CYS A 56 -1.13 17.84 8.36
N ASP A 57 -1.52 19.02 8.85
CA ASP A 57 -2.90 19.34 9.24
C ASP A 57 -3.90 19.23 8.09
N HIS A 58 -3.56 19.78 6.91
CA HIS A 58 -4.41 19.67 5.73
C HIS A 58 -4.60 18.21 5.29
N CYS A 59 -3.58 17.38 5.47
CA CYS A 59 -3.66 15.94 5.20
C CYS A 59 -4.56 15.24 6.24
N ARG A 60 -4.47 15.62 7.53
CA ARG A 60 -5.34 15.11 8.60
C ARG A 60 -6.81 15.43 8.35
N VAL A 61 -7.15 16.63 7.91
CA VAL A 61 -8.54 17.02 7.56
C VAL A 61 -9.08 16.13 6.46
N HIS A 62 -8.31 15.93 5.39
CA HIS A 62 -8.68 15.05 4.29
C HIS A 62 -8.84 13.59 4.73
N PHE A 63 -7.88 13.08 5.51
CA PHE A 63 -7.91 11.71 6.01
C PHE A 63 -9.12 11.49 6.94
N ARG A 64 -9.42 12.45 7.82
CA ARG A 64 -10.63 12.45 8.66
C ARG A 64 -11.89 12.37 7.81
N LYS A 65 -12.05 13.27 6.84
CA LYS A 65 -13.23 13.28 5.95
C LYS A 65 -13.41 11.95 5.22
N MET A 66 -12.33 11.40 4.68
CA MET A 66 -12.37 10.10 4.01
C MET A 66 -12.84 8.99 4.96
N THR A 67 -12.15 8.82 6.09
CA THR A 67 -12.38 7.71 7.04
C THR A 67 -13.67 7.79 7.86
N THR A 68 -14.32 8.95 7.91
CA THR A 68 -15.55 9.16 8.70
C THR A 68 -16.79 9.40 7.86
N LYS A 69 -16.63 9.79 6.59
CA LYS A 69 -17.75 10.15 5.71
C LYS A 69 -17.72 9.40 4.38
N THR A 70 -16.66 9.55 3.59
CA THR A 70 -16.64 9.04 2.19
C THR A 70 -16.43 7.53 2.11
N ALA A 71 -15.49 7.01 2.89
CA ALA A 71 -15.17 5.59 3.00
C ALA A 71 -15.11 5.29 4.50
N ARG A 72 -16.27 5.29 5.14
CA ARG A 72 -16.36 5.22 6.61
C ARG A 72 -15.94 3.84 7.11
N ILE A 73 -14.89 3.79 7.93
CA ILE A 73 -14.26 2.53 8.41
C ILE A 73 -15.31 1.60 9.02
N GLU A 74 -16.14 2.13 9.91
CA GLU A 74 -17.12 1.36 10.69
C GLU A 74 -18.18 0.64 9.85
N THR A 75 -18.35 1.02 8.58
CA THR A 75 -19.33 0.44 7.65
C THR A 75 -18.69 -0.26 6.46
N SER A 76 -17.35 -0.30 6.39
CA SER A 76 -16.61 -0.87 5.27
C SER A 76 -16.00 -2.25 5.56
N ILE A 77 -16.13 -2.74 6.80
CA ILE A 77 -15.53 -3.99 7.26
C ILE A 77 -16.63 -5.01 7.53
N ASN A 78 -16.73 -6.02 6.67
CA ASN A 78 -17.69 -7.13 6.79
C ASN A 78 -16.98 -8.48 6.98
N ARG A 79 -15.74 -8.58 6.50
CA ARG A 79 -14.85 -9.74 6.64
C ARG A 79 -13.49 -9.29 7.14
N GLU A 80 -12.71 -10.23 7.64
CA GLU A 80 -11.39 -9.95 8.21
C GLU A 80 -10.40 -9.41 7.17
N GLU A 81 -10.43 -9.90 5.94
CA GLU A 81 -9.57 -9.39 4.85
C GLU A 81 -9.89 -7.94 4.45
N ASP A 82 -11.08 -7.44 4.79
CA ASP A 82 -11.47 -6.07 4.46
C ASP A 82 -10.55 -5.07 5.18
N VAL A 83 -9.82 -5.47 6.23
CA VAL A 83 -8.83 -4.64 6.93
C VAL A 83 -7.77 -4.04 5.98
N PHE A 84 -7.18 -4.86 5.12
CA PHE A 84 -6.11 -4.42 4.22
C PHE A 84 -6.69 -3.96 2.88
N LEU A 85 -7.84 -4.53 2.44
CA LEU A 85 -8.54 -4.05 1.24
C LEU A 85 -9.08 -2.63 1.45
N TYR A 86 -9.61 -2.31 2.63
CA TYR A 86 -10.04 -0.96 2.97
C TYR A 86 -8.88 0.02 2.85
N LEU A 87 -7.73 -0.29 3.47
CA LEU A 87 -6.58 0.60 3.44
C LEU A 87 -6.06 0.78 2.00
N TRP A 88 -6.10 -0.28 1.19
CA TRP A 88 -5.77 -0.23 -0.23
C TRP A 88 -6.72 0.69 -1.02
N LYS A 89 -8.04 0.53 -0.88
CA LYS A 89 -9.05 1.41 -1.51
C LYS A 89 -8.87 2.86 -1.07
N ALA A 90 -8.68 3.10 0.23
CA ALA A 90 -8.44 4.42 0.80
C ALA A 90 -7.17 5.08 0.23
N HIS A 91 -6.06 4.34 0.14
CA HIS A 91 -4.82 4.86 -0.44
C HIS A 91 -4.99 5.18 -1.94
N ASN A 92 -5.75 4.37 -2.67
CA ASN A 92 -6.06 4.63 -4.08
C ASN A 92 -6.96 5.85 -4.31
N LEU A 93 -7.89 6.14 -3.39
CA LEU A 93 -8.62 7.42 -3.38
C LEU A 93 -7.68 8.60 -3.19
N VAL A 94 -6.69 8.46 -2.29
CA VAL A 94 -5.65 9.49 -2.09
C VAL A 94 -4.79 9.65 -3.34
N ASN A 95 -4.36 8.56 -3.98
CA ASN A 95 -3.60 8.60 -5.23
C ASN A 95 -4.38 9.31 -6.34
N SER A 96 -5.66 8.98 -6.52
CA SER A 96 -6.53 9.64 -7.51
C SER A 96 -6.62 11.15 -7.28
N ARG A 97 -6.81 11.60 -6.03
CA ARG A 97 -6.88 13.04 -5.70
C ARG A 97 -5.56 13.77 -5.95
N LEU A 98 -4.42 13.11 -5.73
CA LEU A 98 -3.08 13.70 -5.80
C LEU A 98 -2.44 13.59 -7.18
N HIS A 99 -2.99 12.77 -8.08
CA HIS A 99 -2.46 12.61 -9.43
C HIS A 99 -2.45 13.95 -10.19
N GLY A 100 -1.33 14.26 -10.84
CA GLY A 100 -1.13 15.49 -11.61
C GLY A 100 -0.99 16.77 -10.79
N ARG A 101 -0.88 16.68 -9.45
CA ARG A 101 -0.70 17.87 -8.61
C ARG A 101 0.78 18.20 -8.42
N GLU A 102 1.07 19.46 -8.08
CA GLU A 102 2.44 19.96 -7.82
C GLU A 102 3.20 19.20 -6.72
N THR A 103 2.48 18.49 -5.84
CA THR A 103 3.06 17.67 -4.76
C THR A 103 3.35 16.22 -5.19
N GLU A 104 3.05 15.86 -6.44
CA GLU A 104 3.41 14.58 -7.05
C GLU A 104 4.89 14.58 -7.43
N ASP A 105 5.60 13.51 -7.08
CA ASP A 105 6.98 13.32 -7.53
C ASP A 105 6.97 12.90 -9.01
N PRO A 106 7.57 13.66 -9.94
CA PRO A 106 7.55 13.32 -11.36
C PRO A 106 8.18 11.97 -11.68
N LYS A 107 9.12 11.49 -10.86
CA LYS A 107 9.73 10.15 -11.01
C LYS A 107 8.83 9.03 -10.48
N PHE A 108 7.82 9.36 -9.68
CA PHE A 108 6.90 8.40 -9.06
C PHE A 108 5.44 8.87 -9.18
N PRO A 109 4.87 8.85 -10.39
CA PRO A 109 3.46 9.20 -10.61
C PRO A 109 2.52 8.36 -9.75
N LYS A 110 1.41 8.97 -9.31
CA LYS A 110 0.34 8.38 -8.51
C LYS A 110 -0.54 7.48 -9.38
N TYR A 111 -0.06 6.28 -9.66
CA TYR A 111 -0.89 5.24 -10.25
C TYR A 111 -1.96 4.75 -9.27
N GLN A 112 -3.07 4.29 -9.83
CA GLN A 112 -3.94 3.37 -9.11
C GLN A 112 -3.16 2.06 -8.89
N PHE A 113 -2.82 1.79 -7.63
CA PHE A 113 -1.97 0.69 -7.21
C PHE A 113 -2.77 -0.63 -7.12
N PRO A 114 -2.21 -1.77 -7.52
CA PRO A 114 -0.97 -1.91 -8.26
C PRO A 114 -1.14 -1.43 -9.72
N PRO A 115 -0.10 -0.79 -10.29
CA PRO A 115 -0.04 -0.58 -11.73
C PRO A 115 0.10 -1.92 -12.47
N HIS A 116 -0.26 -1.95 -13.75
CA HIS A 116 -0.30 -3.18 -14.56
C HIS A 116 1.05 -3.92 -14.63
N PHE A 117 2.17 -3.19 -14.67
CA PHE A 117 3.51 -3.80 -14.68
C PHE A 117 3.86 -4.53 -13.36
N LEU A 118 3.17 -4.21 -12.26
CA LEU A 118 3.39 -4.84 -10.97
C LEU A 118 2.42 -5.99 -10.72
N CYS A 119 1.23 -5.96 -11.33
CA CYS A 119 0.28 -7.05 -11.31
C CYS A 119 -0.56 -7.04 -12.59
N GLN A 120 -0.23 -7.95 -13.50
CA GLN A 120 -0.87 -8.02 -14.81
C GLN A 120 -2.34 -8.45 -14.70
N ASP A 121 -2.64 -9.39 -13.80
CA ASP A 121 -3.96 -10.00 -13.61
C ASP A 121 -4.85 -9.27 -12.60
N CYS A 122 -4.37 -8.20 -11.95
CA CYS A 122 -5.15 -7.48 -10.95
C CYS A 122 -6.29 -6.64 -11.55
N ARG A 123 -6.38 -6.57 -12.88
CA ARG A 123 -7.45 -5.85 -13.58
C ARG A 123 -8.15 -6.81 -14.54
N ARG A 124 -9.48 -6.76 -14.56
CA ARG A 124 -10.27 -7.52 -15.53
C ARG A 124 -9.98 -7.04 -16.95
N GLU A 125 -9.84 -7.98 -17.88
CA GLU A 125 -9.55 -7.65 -19.27
C GLU A 125 -10.64 -6.77 -19.91
N ILE A 126 -11.91 -7.05 -19.57
CA ILE A 126 -13.07 -6.46 -20.25
C ILE A 126 -13.25 -4.97 -19.98
N ASN A 127 -13.04 -4.51 -18.74
CA ASN A 127 -13.34 -3.14 -18.31
C ASN A 127 -12.18 -2.47 -17.56
N ARG A 128 -11.05 -3.18 -17.38
CA ARG A 128 -9.85 -2.70 -16.68
C ARG A 128 -10.08 -2.33 -15.21
N GLU A 129 -11.24 -2.66 -14.65
CA GLU A 129 -11.52 -2.53 -13.22
C GLU A 129 -10.68 -3.51 -12.42
N PHE A 130 -10.43 -3.17 -11.16
CA PHE A 130 -9.72 -4.07 -10.26
C PHE A 130 -10.53 -5.36 -10.02
N ASP A 131 -9.85 -6.48 -10.13
CA ASP A 131 -10.32 -7.77 -9.65
C ASP A 131 -9.94 -7.90 -8.16
N GLU A 132 -10.93 -7.80 -7.26
CA GLU A 132 -10.65 -7.77 -5.82
C GLU A 132 -10.00 -9.06 -5.29
N ASP A 133 -10.27 -10.23 -5.89
CA ASP A 133 -9.67 -11.49 -5.47
C ASP A 133 -8.19 -11.55 -5.86
N LYS A 134 -7.88 -11.09 -7.07
CA LYS A 134 -6.48 -10.95 -7.53
C LYS A 134 -5.73 -9.90 -6.72
N ILE A 135 -6.38 -8.79 -6.38
CA ILE A 135 -5.83 -7.76 -5.50
C ILE A 135 -5.56 -8.31 -4.11
N LYS A 136 -6.49 -9.06 -3.53
CA LYS A 136 -6.34 -9.68 -2.21
C LYS A 136 -5.06 -10.52 -2.17
N ASN A 137 -4.89 -11.42 -3.13
CA ASN A 137 -3.71 -12.27 -3.22
C ASN A 137 -2.43 -11.46 -3.43
N PHE A 138 -2.48 -10.47 -4.32
CA PHE A 138 -1.35 -9.58 -4.57
C PHE A 138 -0.91 -8.84 -3.30
N LEU A 139 -1.83 -8.23 -2.55
CA LEU A 139 -1.52 -7.47 -1.32
C LEU A 139 -0.93 -8.37 -0.24
N LEU A 140 -1.49 -9.57 -0.06
CA LEU A 140 -0.98 -10.55 0.89
C LEU A 140 0.47 -10.93 0.58
N LEU A 141 0.83 -11.15 -0.68
CA LEU A 141 2.20 -11.47 -1.08
C LEU A 141 3.11 -10.24 -0.96
N TYR A 142 2.71 -9.12 -1.55
CA TYR A 142 3.51 -7.90 -1.65
C TYR A 142 3.90 -7.33 -0.29
N TYR A 143 2.98 -7.32 0.68
CA TYR A 143 3.24 -6.78 2.02
C TYR A 143 3.73 -7.83 3.04
N SER A 144 3.82 -9.12 2.65
CA SER A 144 4.49 -10.15 3.47
C SER A 144 5.99 -10.29 3.16
N ASP A 145 6.42 -9.95 1.94
CA ASP A 145 7.82 -9.97 1.51
C ASP A 145 8.16 -8.66 0.76
N ILE A 146 8.18 -7.54 1.49
CA ILE A 146 8.55 -6.25 0.88
C ILE A 146 10.03 -6.25 0.55
N ARG A 147 10.32 -6.40 -0.74
CA ARG A 147 11.66 -6.18 -1.28
C ARG A 147 11.82 -4.76 -1.81
N PRO A 148 13.01 -4.15 -1.68
CA PRO A 148 13.29 -2.89 -2.36
C PRO A 148 13.20 -3.10 -3.87
N ILE A 149 12.27 -2.42 -4.55
CA ILE A 149 12.23 -2.42 -6.02
C ILE A 149 13.57 -1.85 -6.54
N GLY A 150 14.27 -2.66 -7.35
CA GLY A 150 15.54 -2.30 -8.00
C GLY A 150 16.83 -2.63 -7.23
N ARG A 151 16.82 -3.59 -6.31
CA ARG A 151 18.05 -4.28 -5.89
C ARG A 151 17.99 -5.68 -6.49
N LYS A 152 18.96 -6.04 -7.34
CA LYS A 152 19.29 -7.43 -7.59
C LYS A 152 19.41 -8.11 -6.22
N GLY A 153 18.76 -9.24 -6.04
CA GLY A 153 18.96 -10.04 -4.84
C GLY A 153 20.43 -10.45 -4.76
N VAL A 154 20.92 -10.77 -3.56
CA VAL A 154 22.25 -11.39 -3.41
C VAL A 154 22.36 -12.66 -4.26
N GLU A 155 21.22 -13.36 -4.47
CA GLU A 155 21.09 -14.50 -5.37
C GLU A 155 21.22 -14.11 -6.87
N ASP A 156 20.85 -12.90 -7.26
CA ASP A 156 21.02 -12.41 -8.63
C ASP A 156 22.48 -11.97 -8.88
N GLU A 157 23.20 -11.52 -7.85
CA GLU A 157 24.63 -11.19 -7.91
C GLU A 157 25.50 -12.46 -7.99
N GLU A 158 25.18 -13.51 -7.23
CA GLU A 158 25.90 -14.80 -7.30
C GLU A 158 25.73 -15.49 -8.67
N ASN A 159 24.56 -15.37 -9.31
CA ASN A 159 24.33 -15.98 -10.62
C ASN A 159 25.04 -15.22 -11.75
N GLU A 160 25.15 -13.89 -11.68
CA GLU A 160 25.96 -13.13 -12.65
C GLU A 160 27.45 -13.39 -12.49
N ASP A 161 27.95 -13.52 -11.25
CA ASP A 161 29.36 -13.86 -10.98
C ASP A 161 29.75 -15.28 -11.45
N ILE A 162 28.77 -16.17 -11.66
CA ILE A 162 28.99 -17.52 -12.20
C ILE A 162 28.98 -17.50 -13.73
N GLU A 163 28.08 -16.74 -14.35
CA GLU A 163 28.04 -16.58 -15.81
C GLU A 163 29.31 -15.87 -16.35
N ASP A 164 29.81 -14.84 -15.65
CA ASP A 164 31.05 -14.12 -16.03
C ASP A 164 32.34 -14.96 -15.84
N LYS A 165 32.27 -16.13 -15.21
CA LYS A 165 33.41 -17.06 -15.04
C LYS A 165 33.40 -18.24 -16.01
N LEU A 166 32.39 -18.33 -16.86
CA LEU A 166 32.22 -19.40 -17.84
C LEU A 166 32.60 -18.98 -19.28
N ASP A 167 33.02 -17.72 -19.49
CA ASP A 167 33.63 -17.20 -20.72
C ASP A 167 35.16 -17.03 -20.61
#